data_AF-A0A8C3S5N0-F1
#
_entry.id   AF-A0A8C3S5N0-F1
#
_cell.length_a   1.000
_cell.length_b   1.000
_cell.length_c   1.000
_cell.angle_alpha   90.00
_cell.angle_beta   90.00
_cell.angle_gamma   90.00
#
_symmetry.space_group_name_H-M   'P 1'
#
loop_
_entity.id
_entity.type
_entity.pdbx_description
1 polymer ?
#
loop_
_entity_poly.entity_id
_entity_poly.type
_entity_poly.pdbx_seq_one_letter_code
_entity_poly.pdbx_strand_id
1 'polypeptide(L)'
;MSRLGSVQRKVPCLFVTQVTEEPSAKRERQPFKVLATETINRKALDADIYNAIPTEKVDGTCCYVTTYKGQPYLWARLDRKPNKLSEKRFKRFLYSMEDSKEFIWNIEEDFRPVPECWIPAKEIQQSSGNPLPDENGHIPGWVPVEKNSKQYCWHSSVVNYEAEIALILKCHADDPGLLEICSVPLSDLLEQTLELIGTNINANPYGLGSKKHPVHLLVPHGAFEIKNPPMLKHSDILSWFESCREGKIEGIVWHCNDGHLIKLHRHHLGMCWPIPETFLNSQPVVIAVNGTKYDCDFEPKCLFNHFSKLNGQRFSRLKDIKFDV
;
A
#
# COMPACT_ATOMS: atom_id res chain seq x y z
N MET A 1 -17.47 9.66 2.95
CA MET A 1 -16.31 10.35 2.34
C MET A 1 -16.26 9.95 0.88
N SER A 2 -15.99 10.89 -0.03
CA SER A 2 -15.66 10.56 -1.42
C SER A 2 -14.42 9.66 -1.44
N ARG A 3 -14.41 8.65 -2.31
CA ARG A 3 -13.26 7.74 -2.45
C ARG A 3 -12.05 8.55 -2.91
N LEU A 4 -10.94 8.46 -2.19
CA LEU A 4 -9.68 9.10 -2.58
C LEU A 4 -8.98 8.30 -3.69
N GLY A 5 -8.03 8.91 -4.39
CA GLY A 5 -7.35 8.33 -5.55
C GLY A 5 -6.77 6.92 -5.30
N SER A 6 -6.70 6.12 -6.36
CA SER A 6 -6.28 4.70 -6.30
C SER A 6 -4.87 4.46 -6.82
N VAL A 7 -4.16 3.46 -6.27
CA VAL A 7 -2.77 3.15 -6.63
C VAL A 7 -2.71 2.34 -7.93
N GLN A 8 -2.92 3.00 -9.08
CA GLN A 8 -2.84 2.35 -10.39
C GLN A 8 -1.42 2.38 -10.98
N ARG A 9 -0.58 3.31 -10.53
CA ARG A 9 0.78 3.53 -11.05
C ARG A 9 1.79 3.64 -9.91
N LYS A 10 3.08 3.64 -10.24
CA LYS A 10 4.08 4.02 -9.23
C LYS A 10 3.87 5.48 -8.84
N VAL A 11 3.71 5.67 -7.53
CA VAL A 11 3.49 6.98 -6.93
C VAL A 11 4.84 7.74 -6.85
N PRO A 12 4.99 8.89 -7.52
CA PRO A 12 6.22 9.70 -7.50
C PRO A 12 6.49 10.30 -6.11
N CYS A 13 7.76 10.65 -5.86
CA CYS A 13 8.16 11.34 -4.64
C CYS A 13 7.76 12.83 -4.67
N LEU A 14 7.37 13.40 -3.52
CA LEU A 14 7.07 14.83 -3.35
C LEU A 14 8.25 15.70 -3.79
N PHE A 15 9.46 15.33 -3.41
CA PHE A 15 10.68 16.02 -3.77
C PHE A 15 11.42 15.29 -4.88
N VAL A 16 12.22 16.02 -5.66
CA VAL A 16 13.20 15.43 -6.57
C VAL A 16 14.15 14.55 -5.75
N THR A 17 14.39 13.33 -6.21
CA THR A 17 15.29 12.38 -5.53
C THR A 17 16.65 12.35 -6.19
N GLN A 18 17.70 12.25 -5.39
CA GLN A 18 19.08 12.10 -5.83
C GLN A 18 19.71 10.84 -5.24
N VAL A 19 20.64 10.25 -5.99
CA VAL A 19 21.47 9.14 -5.51
C VAL A 19 22.73 9.71 -4.91
N THR A 20 23.08 9.32 -3.70
CA THR A 20 24.33 9.70 -3.04
C THR A 20 25.15 8.45 -2.75
N GLU A 21 26.48 8.53 -2.89
CA GLU A 21 27.44 7.43 -2.64
C GLU A 21 27.69 7.18 -1.14
N GLU A 22 26.61 7.11 -0.37
CA GLU A 22 26.64 6.75 1.04
C GLU A 22 25.86 5.47 1.27
N PRO A 23 26.32 4.57 2.17
CA PRO A 23 25.61 3.33 2.45
C PRO A 23 24.16 3.54 2.87
N SER A 24 23.26 2.69 2.35
CA SER A 24 21.84 2.73 2.70
C SER A 24 21.61 2.24 4.12
N ALA A 25 20.95 3.05 4.95
CA ALA A 25 20.43 2.61 6.24
C ALA A 25 19.28 1.58 6.11
N LYS A 26 18.67 1.45 4.92
CA LYS A 26 17.56 0.51 4.66
C LYS A 26 18.05 -0.89 4.27
N ARG A 27 19.22 -1.01 3.64
CA ARG A 27 19.73 -2.28 3.08
C ARG A 27 21.22 -2.44 3.37
N GLU A 28 21.55 -3.45 4.17
CA GLU A 28 22.87 -3.72 4.77
C GLU A 28 24.06 -3.85 3.79
N ARG A 29 23.84 -3.84 2.48
CA ARG A 29 24.90 -3.98 1.46
C ARG A 29 24.73 -3.07 0.26
N GLN A 30 23.87 -2.06 0.37
CA GLN A 30 23.69 -1.09 -0.70
C GLN A 30 24.65 0.09 -0.46
N PRO A 31 25.64 0.31 -1.36
CA PRO A 31 26.68 1.32 -1.16
C PRO A 31 26.22 2.75 -1.46
N PHE A 32 24.94 2.94 -1.80
CA PHE A 32 24.33 4.22 -2.11
C PHE A 32 22.98 4.36 -1.41
N LYS A 33 22.52 5.59 -1.22
CA LYS A 33 21.18 5.91 -0.72
C LYS A 33 20.48 6.84 -1.71
N VAL A 34 19.15 6.78 -1.72
CA VAL A 34 18.31 7.67 -2.53
C VAL A 34 17.62 8.62 -1.57
N LEU A 35 17.93 9.90 -1.66
CA LEU A 35 17.39 10.94 -0.79
C LEU A 35 16.55 11.94 -1.57
N ALA A 36 15.52 12.47 -0.93
CA ALA A 36 14.83 13.67 -1.34
C ALA A 36 15.75 14.88 -1.23
N THR A 37 15.68 15.75 -2.22
CA THR A 37 16.23 17.10 -2.18
C THR A 37 15.23 18.05 -1.53
N GLU A 38 15.54 19.34 -1.48
CA GLU A 38 14.60 20.37 -1.03
C GLU A 38 13.65 20.85 -2.14
N THR A 39 13.89 20.43 -3.38
CA THR A 39 13.12 20.86 -4.56
C THR A 39 11.89 19.99 -4.75
N ILE A 40 10.70 20.59 -4.76
CA ILE A 40 9.45 19.89 -5.06
C ILE A 40 9.49 19.36 -6.50
N ASN A 41 9.08 18.11 -6.67
CA ASN A 41 9.03 17.44 -7.96
C ASN A 41 8.01 18.14 -8.88
N ARG A 42 8.38 18.35 -10.15
CA ARG A 42 7.49 18.98 -11.13
C ARG A 42 6.16 18.23 -11.27
N LYS A 43 6.16 16.90 -11.21
CA LYS A 43 4.94 16.07 -11.23
C LYS A 43 4.00 16.37 -10.05
N ALA A 44 4.52 16.77 -8.89
CA ALA A 44 3.71 17.18 -7.75
C ALA A 44 3.11 18.57 -7.95
N LEU A 45 3.89 19.51 -8.50
CA LEU A 45 3.38 20.85 -8.83
C LEU A 45 2.31 20.81 -9.92
N ASP A 46 2.53 20.03 -10.98
CA ASP A 46 1.56 19.87 -12.08
C ASP A 46 0.25 19.22 -11.60
N ALA A 47 0.30 18.41 -10.54
CA ALA A 47 -0.87 17.79 -9.90
C ALA A 47 -1.51 18.68 -8.81
N ASP A 48 -1.10 19.95 -8.65
CA ASP A 48 -1.65 20.88 -7.66
C ASP A 48 -1.56 20.36 -6.20
N ILE A 49 -0.36 19.89 -5.83
CA ILE A 49 -0.07 19.30 -4.50
C ILE A 49 -0.49 20.16 -3.30
N TYR A 50 -0.55 21.49 -3.44
CA TYR A 50 -0.91 22.41 -2.36
C TYR A 50 -2.38 22.31 -1.94
N ASN A 51 -3.26 21.82 -2.82
CA ASN A 51 -4.67 21.59 -2.54
C ASN A 51 -5.01 20.11 -2.33
N ALA A 52 -3.99 19.24 -2.27
CA ALA A 52 -4.17 17.81 -2.12
C ALA A 52 -4.50 17.40 -0.68
N ILE A 53 -5.19 16.27 -0.51
CA ILE A 53 -5.55 15.71 0.80
C ILE A 53 -4.42 14.78 1.27
N PRO A 54 -3.73 15.09 2.39
CA PRO A 54 -2.67 14.24 2.92
C PRO A 54 -3.24 13.10 3.77
N THR A 55 -2.74 11.89 3.55
CA THR A 55 -3.09 10.69 4.30
C THR A 55 -1.83 9.96 4.74
N GLU A 56 -1.93 9.16 5.80
CA GLU A 56 -0.86 8.26 6.21
C GLU A 56 -0.53 7.28 5.07
N LYS A 57 0.77 7.16 4.75
CA LYS A 57 1.27 6.05 3.95
C LYS A 57 1.35 4.83 4.85
N VAL A 58 0.46 3.88 4.65
CA VAL A 58 0.45 2.62 5.42
C VAL A 58 1.44 1.64 4.80
N ASP A 59 2.38 1.16 5.62
CA ASP A 59 3.35 0.12 5.26
C ASP A 59 2.69 -1.26 5.15
N GLY A 60 2.18 -1.55 3.96
CA GLY A 60 1.61 -2.84 3.60
C GLY A 60 2.09 -3.34 2.24
N THR A 61 1.39 -4.35 1.72
CA THR A 61 1.48 -4.75 0.32
C THR A 61 0.21 -4.39 -0.40
N CYS A 62 0.37 -3.69 -1.53
CA CYS A 62 -0.74 -3.15 -2.28
C CYS A 62 -1.63 -4.25 -2.86
N CYS A 63 -2.93 -4.04 -2.70
CA CYS A 63 -4.02 -4.91 -3.10
C CYS A 63 -5.06 -4.11 -3.88
N TYR A 64 -5.95 -4.80 -4.57
CA TYR A 64 -7.03 -4.20 -5.34
C TYR A 64 -8.23 -5.13 -5.33
N VAL A 65 -9.45 -4.59 -5.29
CA VAL A 65 -10.67 -5.40 -5.41
C VAL A 65 -11.36 -5.10 -6.72
N THR A 66 -11.54 -6.12 -7.56
CA THR A 66 -12.30 -6.04 -8.81
C THR A 66 -12.87 -7.40 -9.17
N THR A 67 -13.68 -7.44 -10.23
CA THR A 67 -14.40 -8.65 -10.64
C THR A 67 -13.46 -9.70 -11.21
N TYR A 68 -13.57 -10.94 -10.72
CA TYR A 68 -12.95 -12.13 -11.30
C TYR A 68 -14.00 -13.23 -11.41
N LYS A 69 -14.13 -13.86 -12.58
CA LYS A 69 -15.14 -14.92 -12.84
C LYS A 69 -16.58 -14.49 -12.47
N GLY A 70 -16.90 -13.21 -12.70
CA GLY A 70 -18.22 -12.64 -12.42
C GLY A 70 -18.47 -12.20 -10.98
N GLN A 71 -17.50 -12.37 -10.06
CA GLN A 71 -17.67 -12.04 -8.64
C GLN A 71 -16.60 -11.07 -8.13
N PRO A 72 -16.89 -10.22 -7.12
CA PRO A 72 -15.88 -9.41 -6.45
C PRO A 72 -14.75 -10.27 -5.86
N TYR A 73 -13.51 -9.92 -6.16
CA TYR A 73 -12.34 -10.70 -5.75
C TYR A 73 -11.22 -9.80 -5.25
N LEU A 74 -10.39 -10.30 -4.33
CA LEU A 74 -9.15 -9.63 -3.95
C LEU A 74 -8.07 -9.96 -4.98
N TRP A 75 -7.29 -8.96 -5.36
CA TRP A 75 -6.17 -9.05 -6.28
C TRP A 75 -4.90 -8.55 -5.60
N ALA A 76 -3.82 -9.29 -5.77
CA ALA A 76 -2.49 -8.92 -5.29
C ALA A 76 -1.72 -8.19 -6.40
N ARG A 77 -0.89 -7.23 -6.02
CA ARG A 77 -0.02 -6.51 -6.94
C ARG A 77 1.02 -7.45 -7.57
N LEU A 78 1.08 -7.48 -8.90
CA LEU A 78 2.11 -8.17 -9.66
C LEU A 78 2.60 -7.28 -10.82
N ASP A 79 3.71 -6.58 -10.60
CA ASP A 79 4.36 -5.81 -11.66
C ASP A 79 5.04 -6.75 -12.67
N ARG A 80 4.71 -6.63 -13.96
CA ARG A 80 5.44 -7.28 -15.05
C ARG A 80 6.76 -6.54 -15.26
N LYS A 81 7.87 -7.27 -15.04
CA LYS A 81 9.24 -6.72 -15.06
C LYS A 81 9.98 -7.13 -16.34
N PRO A 82 10.99 -6.35 -16.76
CA PRO A 82 11.83 -6.73 -17.87
C PRO A 82 12.62 -8.02 -17.55
N ASN A 83 12.99 -8.74 -18.60
CA ASN A 83 13.93 -9.84 -18.51
C ASN A 83 15.35 -9.31 -18.21
N LYS A 84 16.30 -10.19 -17.86
CA LYS A 84 17.66 -9.78 -17.46
C LYS A 84 18.43 -9.04 -18.55
N LEU A 85 18.21 -9.38 -19.83
CA LEU A 85 18.91 -8.75 -20.96
C LEU A 85 18.35 -7.35 -21.20
N SER A 86 17.04 -7.22 -21.24
CA SER A 86 16.35 -5.95 -21.47
C SER A 86 16.52 -4.98 -20.31
N GLU A 87 16.56 -5.47 -19.06
CA GLU A 87 16.91 -4.64 -17.89
C GLU A 87 18.33 -4.03 -18.02
N LYS A 88 19.31 -4.80 -18.53
CA LYS A 88 20.66 -4.28 -18.79
C LYS A 88 20.69 -3.29 -19.95
N ARG A 89 19.91 -3.52 -21.01
CA ARG A 89 19.77 -2.60 -22.15
C ARG A 89 19.18 -1.27 -21.68
N PHE A 90 18.11 -1.33 -20.90
CA PHE A 90 17.42 -0.16 -20.36
C PHE A 90 18.32 0.64 -19.42
N LYS A 91 19.03 -0.01 -18.48
CA LYS A 91 19.98 0.69 -17.61
C LYS A 91 21.09 1.41 -18.39
N ARG A 92 21.65 0.77 -19.42
CA ARG A 92 22.67 1.41 -20.28
C ARG A 92 22.12 2.64 -21.00
N PHE A 93 20.88 2.56 -21.50
CA PHE A 93 20.19 3.70 -22.10
C PHE A 93 19.99 4.84 -21.10
N LEU A 94 19.57 4.55 -19.86
CA LEU A 94 19.43 5.59 -18.83
C LEU A 94 20.76 6.28 -18.49
N TYR A 95 21.89 5.56 -18.57
CA TYR A 95 23.22 6.13 -18.31
C TYR A 95 23.84 6.86 -19.51
N SER A 96 23.37 6.64 -20.75
CA SER A 96 24.00 7.21 -21.94
C SER A 96 23.72 8.71 -22.14
N MET A 97 22.89 9.35 -21.30
CA MET A 97 22.55 10.79 -21.34
C MET A 97 22.21 11.33 -22.75
N GLU A 98 21.72 10.47 -23.66
CA GLU A 98 21.16 10.92 -24.94
C GLU A 98 19.71 11.34 -24.70
N ASP A 99 19.51 12.59 -24.28
CA ASP A 99 18.20 13.18 -23.92
C ASP A 99 17.18 13.24 -25.08
N SER A 100 17.56 12.83 -26.30
CA SER A 100 16.74 13.05 -27.51
C SER A 100 16.06 11.80 -28.08
N LYS A 101 16.32 10.60 -27.56
CA LYS A 101 15.70 9.36 -28.08
C LYS A 101 14.96 8.63 -26.96
N GLU A 102 13.69 8.29 -27.19
CA GLU A 102 12.95 7.42 -26.29
C GLU A 102 13.45 5.97 -26.37
N PHE A 103 13.43 5.25 -25.24
CA PHE A 103 13.73 3.82 -25.25
C PHE A 103 12.57 3.03 -25.82
N ILE A 104 12.84 2.29 -26.90
CA ILE A 104 11.84 1.45 -27.53
C ILE A 104 11.82 0.07 -26.86
N TRP A 105 10.66 -0.31 -26.34
CA TRP A 105 10.40 -1.63 -25.74
C TRP A 105 9.74 -2.57 -26.76
N ASN A 106 10.24 -3.80 -26.85
CA ASN A 106 9.51 -4.92 -27.45
C ASN A 106 8.71 -5.62 -26.34
N ILE A 107 7.41 -5.35 -26.26
CA ILE A 107 6.54 -5.85 -25.17
C ILE A 107 6.48 -7.39 -25.11
N GLU A 108 6.67 -8.07 -26.24
CA GLU A 108 6.61 -9.53 -26.32
C GLU A 108 7.91 -10.18 -25.80
N GLU A 109 9.06 -9.63 -26.20
CA GLU A 109 10.37 -10.24 -25.91
C GLU A 109 11.03 -9.68 -24.65
N ASP A 110 10.86 -8.38 -24.35
CA ASP A 110 11.65 -7.70 -23.32
C ASP A 110 11.17 -8.00 -21.89
N PHE A 111 10.00 -8.61 -21.72
CA PHE A 111 9.34 -8.76 -20.43
C PHE A 111 9.16 -10.21 -20.01
N ARG A 112 9.18 -10.44 -18.69
CA ARG A 112 8.88 -11.76 -18.14
C ARG A 112 7.41 -12.14 -18.42
N PRO A 113 7.12 -13.45 -18.57
CA PRO A 113 5.75 -13.91 -18.68
C PRO A 113 4.98 -13.62 -17.39
N VAL A 114 3.68 -13.42 -17.53
CA VAL A 114 2.71 -13.29 -16.43
C VAL A 114 1.63 -14.35 -16.58
N PRO A 115 0.92 -14.72 -15.50
CA PRO A 115 -0.24 -15.61 -15.61
C PRO A 115 -1.31 -15.06 -16.55
N GLU A 116 -2.11 -15.93 -17.16
CA GLU A 116 -3.21 -15.54 -18.06
C GLU A 116 -4.24 -14.64 -17.37
N CYS A 117 -4.49 -14.87 -16.07
CA CYS A 117 -5.38 -14.05 -15.26
C CYS A 117 -4.81 -12.68 -14.86
N TRP A 118 -3.57 -12.36 -15.25
CA TRP A 118 -2.98 -11.06 -14.96
C TRP A 118 -3.67 -9.96 -15.75
N ILE A 119 -3.97 -8.85 -15.09
CA ILE A 119 -4.51 -7.65 -15.73
C ILE A 119 -3.59 -6.44 -15.48
N PRO A 120 -3.41 -5.56 -16.48
CA PRO A 120 -2.73 -4.29 -16.25
C PRO A 120 -3.56 -3.42 -15.30
N ALA A 121 -2.88 -2.58 -14.52
CA ALA A 121 -3.56 -1.52 -13.77
C ALA A 121 -4.25 -0.52 -14.72
N LYS A 122 -5.35 0.10 -14.27
CA LYS A 122 -6.32 0.78 -15.17
C LYS A 122 -5.79 2.01 -15.91
N GLU A 123 -4.85 2.71 -15.32
CA GLU A 123 -4.35 4.01 -15.82
C GLU A 123 -2.96 3.91 -16.45
N ILE A 124 -2.59 2.72 -16.94
CA ILE A 124 -1.33 2.53 -17.66
C ILE A 124 -1.49 3.03 -19.09
N GLN A 125 -0.52 3.81 -19.56
CA GLN A 125 -0.45 4.23 -20.96
C GLN A 125 -0.39 3.01 -21.88
N GLN A 126 -1.07 3.07 -23.03
CA GLN A 126 -1.10 1.98 -23.98
C GLN A 126 -0.57 2.42 -25.35
N SER A 127 0.12 1.53 -26.04
CA SER A 127 0.49 1.67 -27.45
C SER A 127 0.01 0.45 -28.22
N SER A 128 -0.80 0.66 -29.25
CA SER A 128 -1.43 -0.41 -30.04
C SER A 128 -2.13 -1.47 -29.17
N GLY A 129 -2.80 -1.04 -28.08
CA GLY A 129 -3.50 -1.92 -27.13
C GLY A 129 -2.60 -2.61 -26.08
N ASN A 130 -1.27 -2.46 -26.17
CA ASN A 130 -0.35 -3.04 -25.20
C ASN A 130 0.00 -2.04 -24.09
N PRO A 131 0.02 -2.48 -22.81
CA PRO A 131 0.41 -1.61 -21.70
C PRO A 131 1.91 -1.29 -21.78
N LEU A 132 2.23 0.00 -21.65
CA LEU A 132 3.59 0.51 -21.66
C LEU A 132 4.21 0.47 -20.26
N PRO A 133 5.53 0.25 -20.16
CA PRO A 133 6.24 0.32 -18.89
C PRO A 133 6.33 1.75 -18.36
N ASP A 134 6.44 1.88 -17.04
CA ASP A 134 6.75 3.12 -16.35
C ASP A 134 8.21 3.57 -16.56
N GLU A 135 8.56 4.72 -15.98
CA GLU A 135 9.92 5.29 -16.02
C GLU A 135 11.01 4.36 -15.46
N ASN A 136 10.64 3.30 -14.73
CA ASN A 136 11.56 2.30 -14.20
C ASN A 136 11.55 1.00 -15.03
N GLY A 137 10.85 0.99 -16.16
CA GLY A 137 10.72 -0.18 -17.03
C GLY A 137 9.71 -1.22 -16.53
N HIS A 138 8.88 -0.94 -15.53
CA HIS A 138 7.90 -1.90 -14.99
C HIS A 138 6.49 -1.64 -15.54
N ILE A 139 5.71 -2.70 -15.75
CA ILE A 139 4.29 -2.57 -16.07
C ILE A 139 3.48 -2.99 -14.82
N PRO A 140 2.90 -2.03 -14.07
CA PRO A 140 1.92 -2.28 -13.03
C PRO A 140 0.85 -3.29 -13.40
N GLY A 141 0.46 -4.16 -12.48
CA GLY A 141 -0.67 -5.06 -12.72
C GLY A 141 -1.06 -5.88 -11.51
N TRP A 142 -2.04 -6.75 -11.73
CA TRP A 142 -2.77 -7.43 -10.68
C TRP A 142 -2.99 -8.89 -11.05
N VAL A 143 -3.02 -9.76 -10.04
CA VAL A 143 -3.48 -11.16 -10.17
C VAL A 143 -4.49 -11.51 -9.09
N PRO A 144 -5.50 -12.33 -9.38
CA PRO A 144 -6.51 -12.68 -8.40
C PRO A 144 -5.90 -13.54 -7.28
N VAL A 145 -6.33 -13.30 -6.05
CA VAL A 145 -5.93 -14.07 -4.87
C VAL A 145 -6.88 -15.26 -4.73
N GLU A 146 -6.57 -16.36 -5.38
CA GLU A 146 -7.37 -17.59 -5.28
C GLU A 146 -7.28 -18.23 -3.88
N LYS A 147 -8.36 -18.92 -3.49
CA LYS A 147 -8.41 -19.71 -2.26
C LYS A 147 -7.25 -20.71 -2.27
N ASN A 148 -6.54 -20.84 -1.15
CA ASN A 148 -5.36 -21.71 -0.99
C ASN A 148 -4.11 -21.32 -1.79
N SER A 149 -4.02 -20.09 -2.31
CA SER A 149 -2.78 -19.61 -2.92
C SER A 149 -1.62 -19.65 -1.92
N LYS A 150 -0.59 -20.47 -2.18
CA LYS A 150 0.63 -20.50 -1.35
C LYS A 150 1.41 -19.19 -1.42
N GLN A 151 1.42 -18.54 -2.59
CA GLN A 151 2.11 -17.28 -2.80
C GLN A 151 1.41 -16.11 -2.08
N TYR A 152 0.07 -16.11 -2.08
CA TYR A 152 -0.75 -15.04 -1.52
C TYR A 152 -1.53 -15.50 -0.28
N CYS A 153 -0.97 -16.43 0.50
CA CYS A 153 -1.67 -17.05 1.64
C CYS A 153 -2.13 -16.02 2.70
N TRP A 154 -1.35 -14.96 2.91
CA TRP A 154 -1.72 -13.86 3.81
C TRP A 154 -2.76 -12.90 3.23
N HIS A 155 -2.88 -12.83 1.90
CA HIS A 155 -3.97 -12.08 1.27
C HIS A 155 -5.26 -12.90 1.37
N SER A 156 -5.18 -14.22 1.20
CA SER A 156 -6.35 -15.09 1.33
C SER A 156 -6.88 -15.19 2.76
N SER A 157 -6.08 -14.86 3.78
CA SER A 157 -6.53 -14.95 5.19
C SER A 157 -7.48 -13.81 5.61
N VAL A 158 -7.55 -12.73 4.83
CA VAL A 158 -8.36 -11.53 5.12
C VAL A 158 -9.63 -11.45 4.29
N VAL A 159 -9.92 -12.47 3.49
CA VAL A 159 -11.13 -12.59 2.68
C VAL A 159 -11.82 -13.92 2.91
N ASN A 160 -13.15 -13.89 2.91
CA ASN A 160 -13.96 -15.09 2.85
C ASN A 160 -14.87 -14.97 1.62
N TYR A 161 -14.57 -15.74 0.58
CA TYR A 161 -15.31 -15.72 -0.67
C TYR A 161 -16.68 -16.42 -0.59
N GLU A 162 -16.91 -17.27 0.40
CA GLU A 162 -18.22 -17.91 0.62
C GLU A 162 -19.21 -16.93 1.23
N ALA A 163 -18.76 -16.12 2.18
CA ALA A 163 -19.52 -15.00 2.74
C ALA A 163 -19.38 -13.68 1.95
N GLU A 164 -18.59 -13.67 0.87
CA GLU A 164 -18.27 -12.50 0.05
C GLU A 164 -17.80 -11.27 0.86
N ILE A 165 -16.98 -11.50 1.89
CA ILE A 165 -16.53 -10.45 2.80
C ILE A 165 -15.01 -10.34 2.91
N ALA A 166 -14.57 -9.18 3.37
CA ALA A 166 -13.20 -8.85 3.69
C ALA A 166 -13.08 -8.28 5.11
N LEU A 167 -11.95 -8.56 5.76
CA LEU A 167 -11.60 -8.02 7.06
C LEU A 167 -10.77 -6.75 6.89
N ILE A 168 -11.30 -5.62 7.35
CA ILE A 168 -10.69 -4.31 7.16
C ILE A 168 -10.36 -3.61 8.47
N LEU A 169 -9.40 -2.68 8.41
CA LEU A 169 -9.11 -1.66 9.43
C LEU A 169 -9.38 -0.28 8.83
N LYS A 170 -10.16 0.54 9.55
CA LYS A 170 -10.52 1.92 9.16
C LYS A 170 -10.76 2.79 10.39
N CYS A 171 -10.99 4.09 10.20
CA CYS A 171 -11.53 4.93 11.26
C CYS A 171 -12.99 4.56 11.57
N HIS A 172 -13.37 4.64 12.84
CA HIS A 172 -14.76 4.53 13.27
C HIS A 172 -15.56 5.71 12.72
N ALA A 173 -16.80 5.46 12.28
CA ALA A 173 -17.60 6.47 11.57
C ALA A 173 -17.96 7.68 12.47
N ASP A 174 -18.27 7.41 13.74
CA ASP A 174 -18.73 8.43 14.69
C ASP A 174 -17.62 8.96 15.61
N ASP A 175 -16.44 8.34 15.61
CA ASP A 175 -15.31 8.72 16.47
C ASP A 175 -14.01 8.66 15.66
N PRO A 176 -13.57 9.78 15.06
CA PRO A 176 -12.34 9.83 14.28
C PRO A 176 -11.05 9.48 15.05
N GLY A 177 -11.10 9.49 16.39
CA GLY A 177 -9.99 9.08 17.25
C GLY A 177 -9.94 7.58 17.54
N LEU A 178 -10.93 6.82 17.07
CA LEU A 178 -11.08 5.38 17.28
C LEU A 178 -10.92 4.63 15.96
N LEU A 179 -10.09 3.59 15.99
CA LEU A 179 -10.01 2.63 14.90
C LEU A 179 -11.09 1.55 15.03
N GLU A 180 -11.51 1.00 13.91
CA GLU A 180 -12.46 -0.11 13.84
C GLU A 180 -11.88 -1.23 12.98
N ILE A 181 -11.86 -2.45 13.52
CA ILE A 181 -11.68 -3.68 12.74
C ILE A 181 -13.05 -4.28 12.50
N CYS A 182 -13.47 -4.37 11.24
CA CYS A 182 -14.79 -4.89 10.88
C CYS A 182 -14.75 -5.78 9.64
N SER A 183 -15.80 -6.58 9.45
CA SER A 183 -16.05 -7.27 8.18
C SER A 183 -16.94 -6.43 7.27
N VAL A 184 -16.56 -6.27 6.01
CA VAL A 184 -17.35 -5.59 4.97
C VAL A 184 -17.56 -6.49 3.76
N PRO A 185 -18.69 -6.35 3.04
CA PRO A 185 -18.85 -6.95 1.72
C PRO A 185 -17.70 -6.59 0.78
N LEU A 186 -17.22 -7.56 -0.01
CA LEU A 186 -16.23 -7.32 -1.06
C LEU A 186 -16.77 -6.36 -2.14
N SER A 187 -18.08 -6.38 -2.38
CA SER A 187 -18.76 -5.44 -3.29
C SER A 187 -18.57 -3.98 -2.89
N ASP A 188 -18.52 -3.67 -1.60
CA ASP A 188 -18.28 -2.30 -1.09
C ASP A 188 -16.87 -1.82 -1.44
N LEU A 189 -15.93 -2.76 -1.57
CA LEU A 189 -14.53 -2.52 -1.89
C LEU A 189 -14.23 -2.52 -3.40
N LEU A 190 -15.22 -2.83 -4.25
CA LEU A 190 -15.02 -2.85 -5.70
C LEU A 190 -14.38 -1.55 -6.19
N GLU A 191 -13.35 -1.74 -7.00
CA GLU A 191 -12.56 -0.69 -7.63
C GLU A 191 -11.68 0.11 -6.67
N GLN A 192 -11.48 -0.37 -5.45
CA GLN A 192 -10.59 0.25 -4.46
C GLN A 192 -9.24 -0.46 -4.40
N THR A 193 -8.17 0.33 -4.25
CA THR A 193 -6.87 -0.17 -3.83
C THR A 193 -6.76 -0.15 -2.31
N LEU A 194 -6.13 -1.18 -1.75
CA LEU A 194 -5.94 -1.36 -0.32
C LEU A 194 -4.49 -1.71 -0.02
N GLU A 195 -4.09 -1.61 1.23
CA GLU A 195 -2.84 -2.14 1.74
C GLU A 195 -3.16 -3.34 2.65
N LEU A 196 -2.61 -4.51 2.34
CA LEU A 196 -2.59 -5.61 3.29
C LEU A 196 -1.49 -5.35 4.31
N ILE A 197 -1.84 -5.30 5.59
CA ILE A 197 -0.91 -5.21 6.71
C ILE A 197 -1.00 -6.45 7.58
N GLY A 198 0.02 -6.74 8.37
CA GLY A 198 -0.05 -7.83 9.35
C GLY A 198 1.27 -8.42 9.77
N THR A 199 1.19 -9.48 10.58
CA THR A 199 2.32 -10.17 11.22
C THR A 199 3.43 -10.57 10.26
N ASN A 200 3.04 -11.00 9.05
CA ASN A 200 3.96 -11.51 8.03
C ASN A 200 4.15 -10.55 6.85
N ILE A 201 3.69 -9.31 6.98
CA ILE A 201 3.83 -8.30 5.94
C ILE A 201 4.91 -7.31 6.36
N ASN A 202 5.89 -7.13 5.46
CA ASN A 202 7.04 -6.27 5.67
C ASN A 202 7.71 -6.56 7.02
N ALA A 203 7.94 -5.54 7.85
CA ALA A 203 8.53 -5.71 9.18
C ALA A 203 7.49 -5.70 10.33
N ASN A 204 6.18 -5.81 10.01
CA ASN A 204 5.07 -5.66 10.96
C ASN A 204 5.20 -4.41 11.86
N PRO A 205 5.29 -3.19 11.29
CA PRO A 205 5.48 -1.96 12.07
C PRO A 205 4.37 -1.67 13.08
N TYR A 206 3.19 -2.26 12.88
CA TYR A 206 2.01 -2.06 13.73
C TYR A 206 1.87 -3.10 14.84
N GLY A 207 2.80 -4.07 14.94
CA GLY A 207 2.81 -5.07 16.00
C GLY A 207 1.57 -5.98 15.99
N LEU A 208 0.98 -6.22 14.82
CA LEU A 208 -0.20 -7.07 14.68
C LEU A 208 0.16 -8.53 14.92
N GLY A 209 -0.57 -9.19 15.82
CA GLY A 209 -0.47 -10.62 16.08
C GLY A 209 0.92 -11.10 16.48
N SER A 210 1.16 -12.40 16.30
CA SER A 210 2.44 -13.04 16.57
C SER A 210 2.67 -14.20 15.59
N LYS A 211 3.89 -14.75 15.52
CA LYS A 211 4.15 -15.93 14.67
C LYS A 211 3.24 -17.12 15.00
N LYS A 212 2.82 -17.26 16.27
CA LYS A 212 1.91 -18.32 16.72
C LYS A 212 0.45 -18.02 16.33
N HIS A 213 0.07 -16.75 16.37
CA HIS A 213 -1.27 -16.27 16.07
C HIS A 213 -1.17 -15.07 15.11
N PRO A 214 -0.93 -15.32 13.82
CA PRO A 214 -0.76 -14.24 12.86
C PRO A 214 -2.07 -13.48 12.68
N VAL A 215 -1.96 -12.16 12.51
CA VAL A 215 -3.08 -11.25 12.25
C VAL A 215 -2.75 -10.45 11.00
N HIS A 216 -3.74 -10.35 10.11
CA HIS A 216 -3.67 -9.58 8.88
C HIS A 216 -4.97 -8.80 8.70
N LEU A 217 -4.89 -7.62 8.10
CA LEU A 217 -6.02 -6.72 7.87
C LEU A 217 -5.82 -5.99 6.54
N LEU A 218 -6.90 -5.70 5.83
CA LEU A 218 -6.87 -4.77 4.70
C LEU A 218 -7.12 -3.35 5.20
N VAL A 219 -6.36 -2.39 4.70
CA VAL A 219 -6.57 -0.97 4.94
C VAL A 219 -6.93 -0.31 3.62
N PRO A 220 -8.15 0.24 3.45
CA PRO A 220 -8.47 1.03 2.27
C PRO A 220 -7.47 2.17 2.10
N HIS A 221 -6.99 2.37 0.87
CA HIS A 221 -6.01 3.43 0.63
C HIS A 221 -6.63 4.81 0.94
N GLY A 222 -5.88 5.65 1.66
CA GLY A 222 -6.35 6.96 2.08
C GLY A 222 -7.33 6.95 3.27
N ALA A 223 -7.50 5.81 3.96
CA ALA A 223 -8.40 5.70 5.11
C ALA A 223 -8.03 6.62 6.29
N PHE A 224 -6.76 7.03 6.40
CA PHE A 224 -6.24 7.78 7.53
C PHE A 224 -5.74 9.16 7.09
N GLU A 225 -6.63 10.14 7.07
CA GLU A 225 -6.31 11.53 6.77
C GLU A 225 -5.46 12.17 7.88
N ILE A 226 -4.41 12.90 7.49
CA ILE A 226 -3.57 13.66 8.41
C ILE A 226 -4.23 15.01 8.64
N LYS A 227 -4.68 15.25 9.87
CA LYS A 227 -5.48 16.44 10.21
C LYS A 227 -4.62 17.70 10.35
N ASN A 228 -3.38 17.53 10.82
CA ASN A 228 -2.44 18.64 10.99
C ASN A 228 -1.17 18.36 10.18
N PRO A 229 -1.25 18.41 8.83
CA PRO A 229 -0.12 18.12 7.97
C PRO A 229 0.95 19.21 8.08
N PRO A 230 2.24 18.86 7.92
CA PRO A 230 3.30 19.86 7.82
C PRO A 230 3.16 20.71 6.55
N MET A 231 3.73 21.92 6.58
CA MET A 231 3.95 22.71 5.38
C MET A 231 4.78 21.94 4.36
N LEU A 232 4.55 22.16 3.06
CA LEU A 232 5.27 21.50 1.96
C LEU A 232 6.69 22.06 1.76
N LYS A 233 7.45 22.14 2.85
CA LYS A 233 8.86 22.53 2.89
C LYS A 233 9.66 21.40 3.53
N HIS A 234 10.78 21.05 2.93
CA HIS A 234 11.60 19.91 3.36
C HIS A 234 11.92 19.93 4.86
N SER A 235 12.35 21.08 5.40
CA SER A 235 12.65 21.26 6.83
C SER A 235 11.46 21.01 7.74
N ASP A 236 10.28 21.48 7.33
CA ASP A 236 9.07 21.46 8.17
C ASP A 236 8.50 20.04 8.22
N ILE A 237 8.56 19.33 7.09
CA ILE A 237 8.20 17.91 7.02
C ILE A 237 9.17 17.05 7.83
N LEU A 238 10.48 17.31 7.73
CA LEU A 238 11.49 16.60 8.52
C LEU A 238 11.22 16.77 10.02
N SER A 239 11.06 18.02 10.47
CA SER A 239 10.73 18.32 11.86
C SER A 239 9.44 17.62 12.30
N TRP A 240 8.40 17.61 11.45
CA TRP A 240 7.15 16.93 11.76
C TRP A 240 7.32 15.42 11.94
N PHE A 241 8.09 14.73 11.09
CA PHE A 241 8.37 13.29 11.27
C PHE A 241 9.18 12.98 12.55
N GLU A 242 9.94 13.94 13.07
CA GLU A 242 10.79 13.77 14.26
C GLU A 242 10.04 14.06 15.56
N SER A 243 9.31 15.19 15.61
CA SER A 243 8.76 15.70 16.86
C SER A 243 7.24 15.56 16.99
N CYS A 244 6.51 15.36 15.89
CA CYS A 244 5.05 15.24 15.93
C CYS A 244 4.60 13.81 16.25
N ARG A 245 3.55 13.66 17.07
CA ARG A 245 2.93 12.36 17.34
C ARG A 245 2.28 11.75 16.10
N GLU A 246 1.53 12.53 15.33
CA GLU A 246 0.97 12.12 14.02
C GLU A 246 2.09 11.80 13.01
N GLY A 247 3.30 12.36 13.21
CA GLY A 247 4.49 12.11 12.40
C GLY A 247 5.14 10.75 12.58
N LYS A 248 4.66 9.90 13.51
CA LYS A 248 5.19 8.56 13.73
C LYS A 248 4.63 7.53 12.73
N ILE A 249 4.75 7.83 11.44
CA ILE A 249 4.20 7.04 10.32
C ILE A 249 5.27 6.77 9.27
N GLU A 250 5.05 5.82 8.35
CA GLU A 250 6.04 5.44 7.32
C GLU A 250 6.35 6.62 6.37
N GLY A 251 5.31 7.38 6.06
CA GLY A 251 5.31 8.40 5.03
C GLY A 251 3.95 9.06 4.92
N ILE A 252 3.85 10.00 3.99
CA ILE A 252 2.61 10.69 3.62
C ILE A 252 2.29 10.36 2.16
N VAL A 253 1.02 10.15 1.85
CA VAL A 253 0.49 10.16 0.48
C VAL A 253 -0.47 11.35 0.36
N TRP A 254 -0.26 12.18 -0.64
CA TRP A 254 -1.16 13.27 -1.00
C TRP A 254 -2.04 12.84 -2.16
N HIS A 255 -3.33 13.00 -1.98
CA HIS A 255 -4.37 12.73 -2.97
C HIS A 255 -4.75 14.01 -3.68
N CYS A 256 -4.30 14.16 -4.93
CA CYS A 256 -4.51 15.35 -5.73
C CYS A 256 -5.90 15.34 -6.38
N ASN A 257 -6.43 16.52 -6.70
CA ASN A 257 -7.79 16.68 -7.24
C ASN A 257 -7.98 16.04 -8.63
N ASP A 258 -6.89 15.90 -9.40
CA ASP A 258 -6.87 15.27 -10.71
C ASP A 258 -6.72 13.73 -10.65
N GLY A 259 -6.72 13.15 -9.44
CA GLY A 259 -6.57 11.72 -9.19
C GLY A 259 -5.11 11.26 -9.06
N HIS A 260 -4.11 12.10 -9.31
CA HIS A 260 -2.72 11.74 -9.08
C HIS A 260 -2.43 11.56 -7.59
N LEU A 261 -1.50 10.65 -7.31
CA LEU A 261 -0.96 10.43 -5.98
C LEU A 261 0.48 10.92 -5.97
N ILE A 262 0.86 11.64 -4.92
CA ILE A 262 2.25 12.01 -4.62
C ILE A 262 2.59 11.42 -3.26
N LYS A 263 3.80 10.90 -3.05
CA LYS A 263 4.19 10.36 -1.74
C LYS A 263 5.51 10.92 -1.24
N LEU A 264 5.70 10.84 0.06
CA LEU A 264 7.01 10.97 0.67
C LEU A 264 7.17 9.88 1.71
N HIS A 265 8.27 9.15 1.64
CA HIS A 265 8.60 8.12 2.61
C HIS A 265 9.75 8.64 3.47
N ARG A 266 9.70 8.40 4.78
CA ARG A 266 10.78 8.67 5.74
C ARG A 266 12.18 8.34 5.26
N HIS A 267 12.36 7.22 4.55
CA HIS A 267 13.68 6.85 4.02
C HIS A 267 14.24 7.83 3.00
N HIS A 268 13.38 8.53 2.24
CA HIS A 268 13.86 9.59 1.34
C HIS A 268 14.40 10.80 2.14
N LEU A 269 13.97 10.98 3.39
CA LEU A 269 14.52 12.00 4.30
C LEU A 269 15.72 11.48 5.11
N GLY A 270 16.25 10.30 4.79
CA GLY A 270 17.35 9.66 5.52
C GLY A 270 16.94 9.07 6.88
N MET A 271 15.65 9.04 7.20
CA MET A 271 15.14 8.54 8.48
C MET A 271 14.94 7.02 8.46
N CYS A 272 14.95 6.41 9.64
CA CYS A 272 14.67 4.99 9.81
C CYS A 272 13.18 4.66 9.70
N TRP A 273 12.91 3.44 9.24
CA TRP A 273 11.61 2.79 9.29
C TRP A 273 11.85 1.26 9.25
N PRO A 274 11.09 0.44 10.00
CA PRO A 274 10.05 0.82 10.97
C PRO A 274 10.60 1.57 12.18
N ILE A 275 9.73 2.25 12.93
CA ILE A 275 10.04 2.82 14.24
C ILE A 275 9.20 2.19 15.35
N PRO A 276 9.67 2.23 16.61
CA PRO A 276 8.83 1.89 17.75
C PRO A 276 7.63 2.84 17.87
N GLU A 277 6.49 2.29 18.29
CA GLU A 277 5.26 3.04 18.62
C GLU A 277 4.79 3.99 17.50
N THR A 278 4.33 3.40 16.39
CA THR A 278 3.72 4.14 15.29
C THR A 278 2.43 4.85 15.72
N PHE A 279 2.05 5.90 14.99
CA PHE A 279 0.84 6.68 15.29
C PHE A 279 -0.40 5.79 15.24
N LEU A 280 -0.56 5.00 14.17
CA LEU A 280 -1.66 4.06 13.99
C LEU A 280 -1.75 3.04 15.15
N ASN A 281 -0.62 2.53 15.64
CA ASN A 281 -0.61 1.63 16.80
C ASN A 281 -0.92 2.35 18.12
N SER A 282 -0.81 3.67 18.19
CA SER A 282 -1.09 4.45 19.41
C SER A 282 -2.59 4.76 19.60
N GLN A 283 -3.43 4.44 18.62
CA GLN A 283 -4.86 4.70 18.64
C GLN A 283 -5.63 3.52 19.26
N PRO A 284 -6.71 3.82 20.02
CA PRO A 284 -7.62 2.78 20.48
C PRO A 284 -8.32 2.12 19.29
N VAL A 285 -8.74 0.88 19.47
CA VAL A 285 -9.42 0.09 18.44
C VAL A 285 -10.62 -0.66 19.02
N VAL A 286 -11.73 -0.68 18.29
CA VAL A 286 -12.91 -1.51 18.57
C VAL A 286 -13.03 -2.62 17.53
N ILE A 287 -13.51 -3.79 17.94
CA ILE A 287 -13.79 -4.91 17.04
C ILE A 287 -15.29 -4.96 16.75
N ALA A 288 -15.64 -4.91 15.47
CA ALA A 288 -17.01 -4.94 14.95
C ALA A 288 -17.15 -6.04 13.87
N VAL A 289 -16.87 -7.28 14.26
CA VAL A 289 -16.98 -8.47 13.38
C VAL A 289 -18.13 -9.33 13.89
N ASN A 290 -19.33 -9.15 13.35
CA ASN A 290 -20.47 -9.93 13.78
C ASN A 290 -20.51 -11.29 13.06
N GLY A 291 -20.18 -12.37 13.78
CA GLY A 291 -20.21 -13.73 13.25
C GLY A 291 -21.60 -14.24 12.87
N THR A 292 -22.66 -13.77 13.52
CA THR A 292 -24.05 -14.21 13.25
C THR A 292 -24.70 -13.49 12.07
N LYS A 293 -24.00 -12.51 11.48
CA LYS A 293 -24.51 -11.74 10.33
C LYS A 293 -24.49 -12.54 9.03
N TYR A 294 -23.69 -13.61 8.95
CA TYR A 294 -23.43 -14.34 7.73
C TYR A 294 -23.92 -15.78 7.87
N ASP A 295 -24.61 -16.28 6.86
CA ASP A 295 -25.12 -17.66 6.80
C ASP A 295 -24.00 -18.65 6.41
N CYS A 296 -22.84 -18.58 7.08
CA CYS A 296 -21.76 -19.54 6.88
C CYS A 296 -20.98 -19.78 8.20
N ASP A 297 -20.53 -21.02 8.40
CA ASP A 297 -19.66 -21.35 9.52
C ASP A 297 -18.21 -21.01 9.17
N PHE A 298 -17.62 -20.09 9.93
CA PHE A 298 -16.21 -19.77 9.78
C PHE A 298 -15.31 -20.91 10.27
N GLU A 299 -14.31 -21.28 9.47
CA GLU A 299 -13.29 -22.24 9.89
C GLU A 299 -12.68 -21.85 11.25
N PRO A 300 -12.55 -22.77 12.23
CA PRO A 300 -12.20 -22.43 13.60
C PRO A 300 -10.92 -21.61 13.78
N LYS A 301 -9.96 -21.77 12.87
CA LYS A 301 -8.65 -21.11 12.91
C LYS A 301 -8.56 -19.84 12.07
N CYS A 302 -9.60 -19.47 11.33
CA CYS A 302 -9.56 -18.30 10.46
C CYS A 302 -9.73 -16.99 11.27
N LEU A 303 -9.27 -15.88 10.70
CA LEU A 303 -9.32 -14.57 11.37
C LEU A 303 -10.75 -14.11 11.65
N PHE A 304 -11.70 -14.38 10.75
CA PHE A 304 -13.10 -14.02 10.95
C PHE A 304 -13.68 -14.67 12.21
N ASN A 305 -13.38 -15.96 12.46
CA ASN A 305 -13.82 -16.64 13.68
C ASN A 305 -13.15 -16.09 14.94
N HIS A 306 -11.86 -15.75 14.87
CA HIS A 306 -11.17 -15.17 16.02
C HIS A 306 -11.67 -13.77 16.36
N PHE A 307 -11.87 -12.91 15.37
CA PHE A 307 -12.39 -11.55 15.59
C PHE A 307 -13.87 -11.55 15.97
N SER A 308 -14.68 -12.53 15.50
CA SER A 308 -16.08 -12.61 15.91
C SER A 308 -16.26 -12.87 17.40
N LYS A 309 -15.34 -13.64 18.02
CA LYS A 309 -15.29 -13.84 19.48
C LYS A 309 -14.92 -12.58 20.26
N LEU A 310 -14.24 -11.64 19.62
CA LEU A 310 -13.85 -10.35 20.20
C LEU A 310 -14.85 -9.23 19.86
N ASN A 311 -15.97 -9.53 19.19
CA ASN A 311 -16.93 -8.52 18.77
C ASN A 311 -17.43 -7.67 19.95
N GLY A 312 -17.42 -6.35 19.75
CA GLY A 312 -17.77 -5.35 20.77
C GLY A 312 -16.65 -5.01 21.76
N GLN A 313 -15.53 -5.74 21.74
CA GLN A 313 -14.40 -5.44 22.62
C GLN A 313 -13.60 -4.23 22.12
N ARG A 314 -13.05 -3.47 23.07
CA ARG A 314 -12.19 -2.30 22.83
C ARG A 314 -10.81 -2.53 23.41
N PHE A 315 -9.79 -2.18 22.64
CA PHE A 315 -8.38 -2.25 23.03
C PHE A 315 -7.76 -0.85 22.99
N SER A 316 -6.73 -0.64 23.81
CA SER A 316 -6.03 0.65 23.85
C SER A 316 -5.14 0.89 22.64
N ARG A 317 -4.65 -0.19 22.01
CA ARG A 317 -3.75 -0.18 20.84
C ARG A 317 -4.01 -1.39 19.94
N LEU A 318 -3.65 -1.28 18.67
CA LEU A 318 -3.73 -2.40 17.72
C LEU A 318 -2.93 -3.64 18.18
N LYS A 319 -1.72 -3.45 18.68
CA LYS A 319 -0.88 -4.56 19.17
C LYS A 319 -1.39 -5.23 20.46
N ASP A 320 -2.35 -4.62 21.15
CA ASP A 320 -2.89 -5.17 22.41
C ASP A 320 -3.96 -6.25 22.15
N ILE A 321 -4.41 -6.41 20.89
CA ILE A 321 -5.36 -7.46 20.50
C ILE A 321 -4.71 -8.83 20.69
N LYS A 322 -5.34 -9.67 21.49
CA LYS A 322 -4.95 -11.06 21.73
C LYS A 322 -6.13 -11.97 21.46
N PHE A 323 -5.86 -13.12 20.84
CA PHE A 323 -6.86 -14.18 20.72
C PHE A 323 -6.71 -15.12 21.92
N ASP A 324 -7.81 -15.32 22.65
CA ASP A 324 -7.88 -16.37 23.66
C ASP A 324 -7.82 -17.73 22.96
N VAL A 325 -6.85 -18.56 23.36
CA VAL A 325 -6.59 -19.89 22.77
C VAL A 325 -7.38 -20.95 23.50
#